data_AF-A0A6J6DSR7-F1
#
_entry.id   AF-A0A6J6DSR7-F1
#
_cell.length_a   1.000
_cell.length_b   1.000
_cell.length_c   1.000
_cell.angle_alpha   90.00
_cell.angle_beta   90.00
_cell.angle_gamma   90.00
#
_symmetry.space_group_name_H-M   'P 1'
#
loop_
_entity.id
_entity.type
_entity.pdbx_description
1 polymer ?
#
loop_
_entity_poly.entity_id
_entity_poly.type
_entity_poly.pdbx_seq_one_letter_code
_entity_poly.pdbx_strand_id
1 'polypeptide(L)'
;MKGPDGSIVPGYGWVFPAGNGIVNIGVGALSTMKNFSDLNLNTMLEAYTAQVRDSWGLGEFVARPKAWRLPMHVEHRGGPGWVVAGDAAGLVNPFNGEGIDYALESGRHAAECFLTEPGTAWAAYQAVLRKEYDPFFATARRFAWLIGRPKLLQFLLGIALSTNFTMKLVLDIMANLVDMEHPGLAGRSLTIGGKALSLADPLLVRSSAKSKAKSATPVG
;
A
#
# COMPACT_ATOMS: atom_id res chain seq x y z
N MET A 1 11.31 -3.84 -9.34
CA MET A 1 12.75 -4.12 -9.13
C MET A 1 13.21 -5.29 -10.01
N LYS A 2 14.51 -5.48 -10.23
CA LYS A 2 15.02 -6.71 -10.85
C LYS A 2 15.06 -7.83 -9.81
N GLY A 3 14.44 -8.95 -10.14
CA GLY A 3 14.52 -10.20 -9.38
C GLY A 3 15.86 -10.90 -9.61
N PRO A 4 16.09 -12.04 -8.93
CA PRO A 4 17.35 -12.78 -8.98
C PRO A 4 17.73 -13.27 -10.39
N ASP A 5 16.73 -13.54 -11.24
CA ASP A 5 16.86 -13.96 -12.64
C ASP A 5 16.87 -12.78 -13.63
N GLY A 6 16.91 -11.54 -13.12
CA GLY A 6 16.80 -10.33 -13.93
C GLY A 6 15.38 -9.99 -14.38
N SER A 7 14.36 -10.79 -14.02
CA SER A 7 12.96 -10.49 -14.31
C SER A 7 12.48 -9.26 -13.54
N ILE A 8 11.50 -8.53 -14.08
CA ILE A 8 10.91 -7.40 -13.36
C ILE A 8 9.85 -7.92 -12.40
N VAL A 9 10.10 -7.79 -11.10
CA VAL A 9 9.12 -8.03 -10.05
C VAL A 9 8.39 -6.72 -9.73
N PRO A 10 7.04 -6.68 -9.87
CA PRO A 10 6.22 -5.56 -9.37
C PRO A 10 6.32 -5.39 -7.85
N GLY A 11 7.29 -4.58 -7.46
CA GLY A 11 7.63 -4.29 -6.08
C GLY A 11 8.61 -3.12 -6.03
N TYR A 12 8.86 -2.62 -4.82
CA TYR A 12 9.76 -1.52 -4.56
C TYR A 12 10.82 -1.93 -3.54
N GLY A 13 11.97 -1.28 -3.58
CA GLY A 13 13.01 -1.39 -2.56
C GLY A 13 13.22 -0.03 -1.92
N TRP A 14 13.72 -0.01 -0.69
CA TRP A 14 14.07 1.21 0.02
C TRP A 14 15.41 1.08 0.73
N VAL A 15 16.08 2.22 0.92
CA VAL A 15 17.27 2.38 1.76
C VAL A 15 17.06 3.66 2.58
N PHE A 16 16.82 3.52 3.88
CA PHE A 16 16.58 4.64 4.80
C PHE A 16 17.72 4.76 5.80
N PRO A 17 18.46 5.88 5.85
CA PRO A 17 19.46 6.10 6.89
C PRO A 17 18.84 6.02 8.29
N ALA A 18 19.39 5.17 9.15
CA ALA A 18 18.92 4.96 10.53
C ALA A 18 19.83 5.63 11.59
N GLY A 19 20.87 6.33 11.14
CA GLY A 19 21.91 6.89 11.99
C GLY A 19 23.02 5.89 12.31
N ASN A 20 24.10 6.36 12.96
CA ASN A 20 25.25 5.53 13.40
C ASN A 20 25.90 4.68 12.30
N GLY A 21 25.89 5.15 11.05
CA GLY A 21 26.42 4.39 9.91
C GLY A 21 25.58 3.17 9.51
N ILE A 22 24.34 3.07 10.00
CA ILE A 22 23.42 1.97 9.68
C ILE A 22 22.30 2.49 8.77
N VAL A 23 21.85 1.64 7.86
CA VAL A 23 20.66 1.87 7.03
C VAL A 23 19.62 0.78 7.29
N ASN A 24 18.34 1.16 7.25
CA ASN A 24 17.23 0.25 7.09
C ASN A 24 17.05 -0.01 5.58
N ILE A 25 17.39 -1.21 5.14
CA ILE A 25 17.20 -1.65 3.76
C ILE A 25 16.09 -2.70 3.71
N GLY A 26 15.23 -2.63 2.70
CA GLY A 26 14.16 -3.60 2.54
C GLY A 26 13.54 -3.61 1.16
N VAL A 27 12.65 -4.57 0.96
CA VAL A 27 11.89 -4.78 -0.28
C VAL A 27 10.42 -5.06 0.04
N GLY A 28 9.53 -4.54 -0.79
CA GLY A 28 8.10 -4.73 -0.73
C GLY A 28 7.59 -5.32 -2.03
N ALA A 29 6.67 -6.28 -1.93
CA ALA A 29 6.06 -6.96 -3.07
C ALA A 29 4.54 -6.96 -2.92
N LEU A 30 3.84 -6.70 -4.03
CA LEU A 30 2.37 -6.70 -4.05
C LEU A 30 1.82 -8.11 -4.18
N SER A 31 0.89 -8.49 -3.29
CA SER A 31 0.24 -9.80 -3.29
C SER A 31 -0.66 -10.07 -4.49
N THR A 32 -0.97 -9.03 -5.28
CA THR A 32 -1.80 -9.10 -6.49
C THR A 32 -1.05 -9.57 -7.74
N MET A 33 0.27 -9.80 -7.63
CA MET A 33 1.09 -10.29 -8.73
C MET A 33 0.85 -11.77 -9.06
N LYS A 34 1.11 -12.14 -10.31
CA LYS A 34 1.23 -13.56 -10.69
C LYS A 34 2.40 -14.19 -9.94
N ASN A 35 2.21 -15.42 -9.46
CA ASN A 35 3.21 -16.24 -8.75
C ASN A 35 3.74 -15.61 -7.44
N PHE A 36 2.95 -14.76 -6.78
CA PHE A 36 3.32 -14.19 -5.49
C PHE A 36 3.62 -15.25 -4.42
N SER A 37 2.96 -16.41 -4.47
CA SER A 37 3.21 -17.55 -3.57
C SER A 37 4.63 -18.11 -3.69
N ASP A 38 5.26 -17.95 -4.85
CA ASP A 38 6.55 -18.54 -5.17
C ASP A 38 7.70 -17.54 -4.91
N LEU A 39 7.35 -16.35 -4.41
CA LEU A 39 8.25 -15.24 -4.20
C LEU A 39 9.01 -15.39 -2.88
N ASN A 40 10.33 -15.52 -2.95
CA ASN A 40 11.19 -15.48 -1.77
C ASN A 40 11.66 -14.05 -1.49
N LEU A 41 11.08 -13.40 -0.48
CA LEU A 41 11.44 -12.04 -0.07
C LEU A 41 12.90 -11.91 0.39
N ASN A 42 13.50 -12.96 0.95
CA ASN A 42 14.92 -12.91 1.35
C ASN A 42 15.83 -12.85 0.13
N THR A 43 15.59 -13.70 -0.87
CA THR A 43 16.36 -13.68 -2.11
C THR A 43 16.18 -12.36 -2.87
N MET A 44 14.99 -11.78 -2.81
CA MET A 44 14.72 -10.43 -3.35
C MET A 44 15.51 -9.34 -2.62
N LEU A 45 15.54 -9.41 -1.28
CA LEU A 45 16.32 -8.47 -0.47
C LEU A 45 17.82 -8.59 -0.76
N GLU A 46 18.35 -9.82 -0.88
CA GLU A 46 19.74 -10.08 -1.25
C GLU A 46 20.07 -9.50 -2.62
N ALA A 47 19.24 -9.77 -3.63
CA ALA A 47 19.41 -9.24 -4.97
C ALA A 47 19.35 -7.71 -5.02
N TYR A 48 18.45 -7.09 -4.25
CA TYR A 48 18.36 -5.63 -4.16
C TYR A 48 19.56 -5.04 -3.42
N THR A 49 19.97 -5.64 -2.29
CA THR A 49 21.13 -5.22 -1.52
C THR A 49 22.40 -5.27 -2.38
N ALA A 50 22.59 -6.33 -3.17
CA ALA A 50 23.71 -6.43 -4.11
C ALA A 50 23.68 -5.30 -5.17
N GLN A 51 22.51 -4.90 -5.67
CA GLN A 51 22.38 -3.83 -6.66
C GLN A 51 22.79 -2.45 -6.13
N VAL A 52 22.60 -2.19 -4.84
CA VAL A 52 22.86 -0.87 -4.22
C VAL A 52 24.09 -0.87 -3.30
N ARG A 53 24.77 -2.01 -3.14
CA ARG A 53 25.88 -2.18 -2.18
C ARG A 53 27.00 -1.19 -2.43
N ASP A 54 27.53 -1.13 -3.64
CA ASP A 54 28.71 -0.31 -3.94
C ASP A 54 28.38 1.19 -3.89
N SER A 55 27.21 1.59 -4.37
CA SER A 55 26.80 3.00 -4.39
C SER A 55 26.50 3.57 -3.01
N TRP A 56 26.03 2.73 -2.08
CA TRP A 56 25.76 3.11 -0.68
C TRP A 56 26.86 2.71 0.30
N GLY A 57 27.91 2.02 -0.15
CA GLY A 57 28.97 1.50 0.72
C GLY A 57 28.45 0.51 1.76
N LEU A 58 27.51 -0.37 1.39
CA LEU A 58 26.85 -1.28 2.33
C LEU A 58 27.79 -2.40 2.79
N GLY A 59 27.91 -2.51 4.11
CA GLY A 59 28.54 -3.65 4.77
C GLY A 59 27.59 -4.85 4.92
N GLU A 60 27.95 -5.75 5.84
CA GLU A 60 27.13 -6.91 6.16
C GLU A 60 25.87 -6.55 6.95
N PHE A 61 24.86 -7.43 6.91
CA PHE A 61 23.65 -7.26 7.67
C PHE A 61 23.94 -7.27 9.17
N VAL A 62 23.58 -6.17 9.85
CA VAL A 62 23.70 -6.05 11.32
C VAL A 62 22.61 -6.83 12.08
N ALA A 63 21.56 -7.25 11.38
CA ALA A 63 20.46 -8.02 11.94
C ALA A 63 19.81 -8.93 10.88
N ARG A 64 19.20 -10.04 11.33
CA ARG A 64 18.47 -10.95 10.45
C ARG A 64 17.27 -10.22 9.80
N PRO A 65 17.08 -10.31 8.47
CA PRO A 65 15.89 -9.80 7.81
C PRO A 65 14.61 -10.39 8.39
N LYS A 66 13.56 -9.57 8.45
CA LYS A 66 12.24 -9.96 8.92
C LYS A 66 11.19 -9.49 7.92
N ALA A 67 10.07 -10.21 7.87
CA ALA A 67 8.99 -9.93 6.92
C ALA A 67 7.65 -9.88 7.65
N TRP A 68 6.80 -8.93 7.24
CA TRP A 68 5.43 -8.78 7.73
C TRP A 68 4.46 -8.59 6.57
N ARG A 69 3.19 -8.90 6.84
CA ARG A 69 2.09 -8.58 5.94
C ARG A 69 1.55 -7.20 6.30
N LEU A 70 1.21 -6.42 5.28
CA LEU A 70 0.62 -5.10 5.43
C LEU A 70 -0.88 -5.17 5.10
N PRO A 71 -1.79 -5.14 6.09
CA PRO A 71 -3.23 -5.24 5.86
C PRO A 71 -3.79 -3.94 5.26
N MET A 72 -4.31 -4.03 4.03
CA MET A 72 -4.80 -2.86 3.25
C MET A 72 -6.33 -2.76 3.18
N HIS A 73 -7.03 -3.64 3.89
CA HIS A 73 -8.48 -3.64 3.99
C HIS A 73 -8.97 -4.49 5.15
N VAL A 74 -9.81 -3.90 6.00
CA VAL A 74 -10.63 -4.59 7.00
C VAL A 74 -12.03 -3.97 6.95
N GLU A 75 -13.05 -4.83 6.94
CA GLU A 75 -14.46 -4.43 6.84
C GLU A 75 -15.06 -4.12 8.22
N HIS A 76 -14.77 -4.96 9.23
CA HIS A 76 -15.23 -4.77 10.59
C HIS A 76 -14.15 -4.13 11.47
N ARG A 77 -14.32 -2.84 11.79
CA ARG A 77 -13.31 -2.03 12.52
C ARG A 77 -13.71 -1.69 13.95
N GLY A 78 -14.84 -2.21 14.41
CA GLY A 78 -15.33 -2.00 15.78
C GLY A 78 -16.71 -2.58 16.01
N GLY A 79 -17.12 -2.55 17.28
CA GLY A 79 -18.43 -2.95 17.76
C GLY A 79 -18.69 -2.36 19.16
N PRO A 80 -19.82 -2.69 19.80
CA PRO A 80 -20.13 -2.19 21.13
C PRO A 80 -18.98 -2.44 22.12
N GLY A 81 -18.40 -1.35 22.66
CA GLY A 81 -17.32 -1.39 23.63
C GLY A 81 -15.90 -1.60 23.08
N TRP A 82 -15.70 -1.70 21.75
CA TRP A 82 -14.35 -1.90 21.19
C TRP A 82 -14.18 -1.32 19.78
N VAL A 83 -12.95 -0.93 19.45
CA VAL A 83 -12.52 -0.53 18.12
C VAL A 83 -11.11 -1.04 17.84
N VAL A 84 -10.72 -1.13 16.57
CA VAL A 84 -9.33 -1.40 16.16
C VAL A 84 -8.76 -0.17 15.43
N ALA A 85 -7.44 -0.01 15.49
CA ALA A 85 -6.70 1.11 14.89
C ALA A 85 -5.49 0.61 14.09
N GLY A 86 -4.93 1.48 13.25
CA GLY A 86 -3.76 1.18 12.40
C GLY A 86 -3.93 -0.07 11.53
N ASP A 87 -2.89 -0.91 11.49
CA ASP A 87 -2.85 -2.14 10.70
C ASP A 87 -4.03 -3.08 11.02
N ALA A 88 -4.47 -3.14 12.28
CA ALA A 88 -5.60 -3.96 12.69
C ALA A 88 -6.94 -3.47 12.10
N ALA A 89 -7.03 -2.17 11.79
CA ALA A 89 -8.15 -1.57 11.07
C ALA A 89 -7.97 -1.60 9.54
N GLY A 90 -6.88 -2.19 9.04
CA GLY A 90 -6.58 -2.26 7.61
C GLY A 90 -6.21 -0.91 7.01
N LEU A 91 -5.63 -0.03 7.81
CA LEU A 91 -5.31 1.35 7.45
C LEU A 91 -3.93 1.54 6.81
N VAL A 92 -3.32 0.48 6.29
CA VAL A 92 -2.13 0.62 5.43
C VAL A 92 -2.54 1.14 4.06
N ASN A 93 -1.90 2.21 3.61
CA ASN A 93 -2.06 2.80 2.29
C ASN A 93 -1.69 1.77 1.18
N PRO A 94 -2.64 1.39 0.32
CA PRO A 94 -2.40 0.41 -0.74
C PRO A 94 -1.44 0.87 -1.85
N PHE A 95 -1.16 2.17 -1.96
CA PHE A 95 -0.25 2.70 -2.98
C PHE A 95 1.22 2.44 -2.66
N ASN A 96 1.64 2.73 -1.43
CA ASN A 96 3.04 2.79 -1.03
C ASN A 96 3.37 1.97 0.23
N GLY A 97 2.36 1.41 0.91
CA GLY A 97 2.54 0.64 2.14
C GLY A 97 2.75 1.48 3.40
N GLU A 98 2.55 2.80 3.36
CA GLU A 98 2.59 3.65 4.56
C GLU A 98 1.41 3.36 5.49
N GLY A 99 1.65 3.48 6.79
CA GLY A 99 0.65 3.15 7.81
C GLY A 99 0.84 3.87 9.16
N ILE A 100 1.96 4.55 9.36
CA ILE A 100 2.32 5.13 10.68
C ILE A 100 1.41 6.32 11.00
N ASP A 101 1.26 7.23 10.04
CA ASP A 101 0.32 8.35 10.06
C ASP A 101 -1.10 7.87 10.33
N TYR A 102 -1.60 6.93 9.53
CA TYR A 102 -2.96 6.41 9.69
C TYR A 102 -3.16 5.67 11.02
N ALA A 103 -2.13 4.99 11.54
CA ALA A 103 -2.18 4.36 12.85
C ALA A 103 -2.30 5.39 13.98
N LEU A 104 -1.55 6.49 13.90
CA LEU A 104 -1.62 7.57 14.87
C LEU A 104 -2.96 8.32 14.80
N GLU A 105 -3.39 8.67 13.59
CA GLU A 105 -4.66 9.37 13.35
C GLU A 105 -5.85 8.54 13.82
N SER A 106 -5.91 7.26 13.44
CA SER A 106 -6.99 6.38 13.88
C SER A 106 -7.01 6.17 15.40
N GLY A 107 -5.85 6.10 16.06
CA GLY A 107 -5.78 6.10 17.52
C GLY A 107 -6.36 7.37 18.14
N ARG A 108 -6.04 8.54 17.57
CA ARG A 108 -6.60 9.83 17.99
C ARG A 108 -8.12 9.89 17.82
N HIS A 109 -8.63 9.52 16.63
CA HIS A 109 -10.06 9.50 16.35
C HIS A 109 -10.82 8.56 17.28
N ALA A 110 -10.25 7.38 17.57
CA ALA A 110 -10.81 6.46 18.55
C ALA A 110 -10.95 7.14 19.91
N ALA A 111 -9.87 7.73 20.43
CA ALA A 111 -9.89 8.43 21.71
C ALA A 111 -10.93 9.56 21.76
N GLU A 112 -11.01 10.40 20.73
CA GLU A 112 -11.97 11.51 20.65
C GLU A 112 -13.43 11.02 20.67
N CYS A 113 -13.73 9.96 19.92
CA CYS A 113 -15.07 9.36 19.90
C CYS A 113 -15.46 8.79 21.27
N PHE A 114 -14.53 8.10 21.95
CA PHE A 114 -14.77 7.53 23.28
C PHE A 114 -14.88 8.59 24.38
N LEU A 115 -14.16 9.71 24.27
CA LEU A 115 -14.29 10.82 25.21
C LEU A 115 -15.61 11.59 25.04
N THR A 116 -16.17 11.60 23.82
CA THR A 116 -17.42 12.32 23.52
C THR A 116 -18.65 11.53 23.95
N GLU A 117 -18.79 10.27 23.50
CA GLU A 117 -19.95 9.42 23.81
C GLU A 117 -19.55 7.94 23.79
N PRO A 118 -19.08 7.38 24.92
CA PRO A 118 -18.58 6.01 24.98
C PRO A 118 -19.56 4.95 24.44
N GLY A 119 -20.87 5.13 24.67
CA GLY A 119 -21.89 4.16 24.29
C GLY A 119 -22.04 3.97 22.77
N THR A 120 -21.72 5.01 21.99
CA THR A 120 -21.84 5.00 20.52
C THR A 120 -20.53 5.30 19.80
N ALA A 121 -19.42 5.44 20.55
CA ALA A 121 -18.10 5.77 20.03
C ALA A 121 -17.66 4.89 18.87
N TRP A 122 -17.92 3.59 18.92
CA TRP A 122 -17.56 2.65 17.85
C TRP A 122 -18.26 2.97 16.52
N ALA A 123 -19.51 3.44 16.55
CA ALA A 123 -20.27 3.79 15.36
C ALA A 123 -19.79 5.12 14.77
N ALA A 124 -19.53 6.12 15.64
CA ALA A 124 -18.96 7.40 15.26
C ALA A 124 -17.56 7.22 14.65
N TYR A 125 -16.69 6.46 15.30
CA TYR A 125 -15.36 6.12 14.81
C TYR A 125 -15.40 5.43 13.44
N GLN A 126 -16.26 4.43 13.25
CA GLN A 126 -16.43 3.79 11.94
C GLN A 126 -16.98 4.76 10.87
N ALA A 127 -17.78 5.75 11.24
CA ALA A 127 -18.23 6.77 10.31
C ALA A 127 -17.08 7.70 9.88
N VAL A 128 -16.22 8.10 10.82
CA VAL A 128 -15.01 8.90 10.54
C VAL A 128 -14.10 8.15 9.57
N LEU A 129 -13.72 6.90 9.88
CA LEU A 129 -12.81 6.14 9.01
C LEU A 129 -13.38 5.91 7.61
N ARG A 130 -14.69 5.65 7.50
CA ARG A 130 -15.37 5.48 6.21
C ARG A 130 -15.42 6.76 5.39
N LYS A 131 -15.51 7.91 6.05
CA LYS A 131 -15.52 9.21 5.37
C LYS A 131 -14.12 9.57 4.88
N GLU A 132 -13.11 9.43 5.74
CA GLU A 132 -11.77 9.96 5.50
C GLU A 132 -10.90 9.02 4.66
N TYR A 133 -10.91 7.71 4.95
CA TYR A 133 -9.95 6.78 4.35
C TYR A 133 -10.52 5.89 3.24
N ASP A 134 -11.76 5.41 3.38
CA ASP A 134 -12.30 4.41 2.46
C ASP A 134 -12.34 4.84 0.98
N PRO A 135 -12.69 6.10 0.61
CA PRO A 135 -12.68 6.53 -0.79
C PRO A 135 -11.28 6.50 -1.40
N PHE A 136 -10.29 7.01 -0.66
CA PHE A 136 -8.89 7.02 -1.08
C PHE A 136 -8.36 5.59 -1.19
N PHE A 137 -8.59 4.76 -0.17
CA PHE A 137 -8.11 3.39 -0.11
C PHE A 137 -8.76 2.50 -1.17
N ALA A 138 -10.04 2.71 -1.49
CA ALA A 138 -10.70 2.01 -2.59
C ALA A 138 -10.05 2.34 -3.94
N THR A 139 -9.71 3.61 -4.18
CA THR A 139 -9.00 4.05 -5.38
C THR A 139 -7.58 3.48 -5.44
N ALA A 140 -6.87 3.52 -4.31
CA ALA A 140 -5.53 2.96 -4.15
C ALA A 140 -5.50 1.45 -4.44
N ARG A 141 -6.45 0.67 -3.89
CA ARG A 141 -6.55 -0.78 -4.16
C ARG A 141 -6.79 -1.09 -5.63
N ARG A 142 -7.67 -0.33 -6.29
CA ARG A 142 -7.93 -0.46 -7.73
C ARG A 142 -6.67 -0.17 -8.56
N PHE A 143 -5.92 0.85 -8.17
CA PHE A 143 -4.66 1.18 -8.79
C PHE A 143 -3.57 0.12 -8.54
N ALA A 144 -3.44 -0.38 -7.31
CA ALA A 144 -2.51 -1.45 -6.94
C ALA A 144 -2.72 -2.73 -7.77
N TRP A 145 -3.97 -3.04 -8.09
CA TRP A 145 -4.29 -4.13 -9.02
C TRP A 145 -3.89 -3.81 -10.47
N LEU A 146 -4.05 -2.56 -10.91
CA LEU A 146 -3.70 -2.11 -12.25
C LEU A 146 -2.19 -2.19 -12.50
N ILE A 147 -1.37 -1.74 -11.54
CA ILE A 147 0.10 -1.77 -11.62
C ILE A 147 0.68 -3.18 -11.48
N GLY A 148 -0.07 -4.12 -10.91
CA GLY A 148 0.28 -5.55 -10.91
C GLY A 148 0.35 -6.16 -12.31
N ARG A 149 0.01 -5.41 -13.38
CA ARG A 149 0.14 -5.81 -14.78
C ARG A 149 1.38 -5.16 -15.44
N PRO A 150 2.48 -5.91 -15.67
CA PRO A 150 3.78 -5.35 -16.09
C PRO A 150 3.73 -4.47 -17.35
N LYS A 151 3.01 -4.91 -18.39
CA LYS A 151 2.87 -4.15 -19.65
C LYS A 151 2.13 -2.83 -19.47
N LEU A 152 1.15 -2.80 -18.57
CA LEU A 152 0.38 -1.61 -18.28
C LEU A 152 1.16 -0.65 -17.38
N LEU A 153 1.88 -1.18 -16.39
CA LEU A 153 2.79 -0.38 -15.57
C LEU A 153 3.86 0.32 -16.43
N GLN A 154 4.50 -0.38 -17.36
CA GLN A 154 5.48 0.21 -18.28
C GLN A 154 4.87 1.33 -19.15
N PHE A 155 3.66 1.10 -19.67
CA PHE A 155 2.93 2.11 -20.43
C PHE A 155 2.57 3.33 -19.59
N LEU A 156 2.02 3.13 -18.38
CA LEU A 156 1.63 4.20 -17.47
C LEU A 156 2.83 4.99 -16.95
N LEU A 157 3.97 4.33 -16.67
CA LEU A 157 5.22 5.00 -16.30
C LEU A 157 5.76 5.84 -17.46
N GLY A 158 5.68 5.34 -18.69
CA GLY A 158 6.06 6.10 -19.89
C GLY A 158 5.23 7.38 -20.05
N ILE A 159 3.93 7.33 -19.74
CA ILE A 159 3.06 8.50 -19.74
C ILE A 159 3.34 9.41 -18.54
N ALA A 160 3.47 8.84 -17.34
CA ALA A 160 3.70 9.59 -16.10
C ALA A 160 4.97 10.45 -16.16
N LEU A 161 6.03 9.92 -16.76
CA LEU A 161 7.34 10.59 -16.88
C LEU A 161 7.49 11.37 -18.19
N SER A 162 6.45 11.41 -19.03
CA SER A 162 6.52 12.06 -20.35
C SER A 162 6.57 13.59 -20.28
N THR A 163 6.04 14.19 -19.21
CA THR A 163 5.97 15.65 -19.06
C THR A 163 6.23 16.11 -17.62
N ASN A 164 6.74 17.33 -17.46
CA ASN A 164 6.93 17.96 -16.15
C ASN A 164 5.60 18.08 -15.36
N PHE A 165 4.48 18.25 -16.06
CA PHE A 165 3.15 18.32 -15.46
C PHE A 165 2.70 16.98 -14.86
N THR A 166 2.80 15.89 -15.62
CA THR A 166 2.43 14.55 -15.14
C THR A 166 3.33 14.07 -14.00
N MET A 167 4.62 14.42 -14.03
CA MET A 167 5.56 14.09 -12.96
C MET A 167 5.20 14.79 -11.65
N LYS A 168 4.88 16.10 -11.71
CA LYS A 168 4.43 16.86 -10.54
C LYS A 168 3.14 16.28 -9.95
N LEU A 169 2.17 15.96 -10.83
CA LEU A 169 0.92 15.33 -10.41
C LEU A 169 1.14 13.98 -9.71
N VAL A 170 2.05 13.15 -10.22
CA VAL A 170 2.38 11.87 -9.60
C VAL A 170 3.07 12.08 -8.24
N LEU A 171 3.98 13.04 -8.14
CA LEU A 171 4.65 13.37 -6.87
C LEU A 171 3.64 13.86 -5.82
N ASP A 172 2.70 14.73 -6.18
CA ASP A 172 1.69 15.25 -5.26
C ASP A 172 0.78 14.12 -4.73
N ILE A 173 0.42 13.16 -5.58
CA ILE A 173 -0.37 11.98 -5.19
C ILE A 173 0.45 11.01 -4.32
N MET A 174 1.72 10.78 -4.65
CA MET A 174 2.61 9.89 -3.90
C MET A 174 3.01 10.46 -2.54
N ALA A 175 3.09 11.78 -2.41
CA ALA A 175 3.47 12.48 -1.18
C ALA A 175 2.29 12.73 -0.22
N ASN A 176 1.11 12.19 -0.52
CA ASN A 176 -0.12 12.41 0.25
C ASN A 176 -0.49 13.91 0.41
N LEU A 177 -0.07 14.75 -0.56
CA LEU A 177 -0.34 16.20 -0.56
C LEU A 177 -1.66 16.56 -1.28
N VAL A 178 -2.53 15.57 -1.52
CA VAL A 178 -3.82 15.80 -2.16
C VAL A 178 -4.80 16.30 -1.10
N ASP A 179 -4.80 17.61 -0.92
CA ASP A 179 -5.78 18.32 -0.10
C ASP A 179 -7.20 18.10 -0.67
N MET A 180 -8.04 17.43 0.11
CA MET A 180 -9.42 17.09 -0.25
C MET A 180 -10.36 18.30 -0.13
N GLU A 181 -9.94 19.39 0.54
CA GLU A 181 -10.74 20.61 0.68
C GLU A 181 -10.62 21.52 -0.56
N HIS A 182 -9.48 21.48 -1.26
CA HIS A 182 -9.24 22.20 -2.51
C HIS A 182 -8.57 21.30 -3.57
N PRO A 183 -9.32 20.36 -4.18
CA PRO A 183 -8.76 19.20 -4.89
C PRO A 183 -7.93 19.52 -6.14
N GLY A 184 -7.88 20.78 -6.60
CA GLY A 184 -7.19 21.16 -7.83
C GLY A 184 -7.54 20.25 -9.02
N LEU A 185 -6.62 20.15 -9.99
CA LEU A 185 -6.74 19.18 -11.09
C LEU A 185 -6.43 17.75 -10.64
N ALA A 186 -5.64 17.57 -9.57
CA ALA A 186 -5.20 16.27 -9.08
C ALA A 186 -6.33 15.43 -8.48
N GLY A 187 -7.09 16.00 -7.56
CA GLY A 187 -8.27 15.37 -6.96
C GLY A 187 -9.39 15.12 -7.96
N ARG A 188 -9.57 16.00 -8.96
CA ARG A 188 -10.52 15.75 -10.08
C ARG A 188 -10.09 14.56 -10.94
N SER A 189 -8.80 14.45 -11.24
CA SER A 189 -8.23 13.33 -12.00
C SER A 189 -8.33 12.01 -11.23
N LEU A 190 -8.07 12.03 -9.92
CA LEU A 190 -8.27 10.89 -9.03
C LEU A 190 -9.74 10.46 -8.95
N THR A 191 -10.67 11.42 -8.91
CA THR A 191 -12.10 11.13 -8.87
C THR A 191 -12.59 10.50 -10.18
N ILE A 192 -12.17 11.05 -11.32
CA ILE A 192 -12.53 10.53 -12.65
C ILE A 192 -11.88 9.17 -12.88
N GLY A 193 -10.58 9.03 -12.57
CA GLY A 193 -9.85 7.77 -12.62
C GLY A 193 -10.47 6.73 -11.70
N GLY A 194 -10.83 7.11 -10.47
CA GLY A 194 -11.51 6.24 -9.50
C GLY A 194 -12.87 5.76 -9.98
N LYS A 195 -13.67 6.63 -10.64
CA LYS A 195 -14.94 6.25 -11.28
C LYS A 195 -14.73 5.31 -12.47
N ALA A 196 -13.78 5.59 -13.35
CA ALA A 196 -13.46 4.71 -14.48
C ALA A 196 -12.95 3.34 -14.00
N LEU A 197 -12.12 3.32 -12.96
CA LEU A 197 -11.60 2.09 -12.35
C LEU A 197 -12.67 1.30 -11.60
N SER A 198 -13.70 1.94 -11.05
CA SER A 198 -14.81 1.25 -10.37
C SER A 198 -15.62 0.34 -11.30
N LEU A 199 -15.61 0.60 -12.62
CA LEU A 199 -16.21 -0.29 -13.61
C LEU A 199 -15.51 -1.66 -13.68
N ALA A 200 -14.28 -1.77 -13.18
CA ALA A 200 -13.52 -3.02 -13.09
C ALA A 200 -13.75 -3.79 -11.77
N ASP A 201 -14.56 -3.27 -10.84
CA ASP A 201 -14.84 -3.92 -9.55
C ASP A 201 -15.32 -5.38 -9.68
N PRO A 202 -16.18 -5.75 -10.66
CA PRO A 202 -16.57 -7.15 -10.86
C PRO A 202 -15.41 -8.10 -11.20
N LEU A 203 -14.35 -7.58 -11.83
CA LEU A 203 -13.15 -8.34 -12.18
C LEU A 203 -12.21 -8.49 -10.98
N LEU A 204 -12.16 -7.49 -10.09
CA LEU A 204 -11.38 -7.53 -8.84
C LEU A 204 -11.91 -8.59 -7.88
N VAL A 205 -13.23 -8.63 -7.67
CA VAL A 205 -13.89 -9.61 -6.79
C VAL A 205 -13.66 -11.04 -7.29
N ARG A 206 -13.78 -11.27 -8.60
CA ARG A 206 -13.51 -12.58 -9.22
C ARG A 206 -12.03 -13.00 -9.11
N SER A 207 -11.10 -12.06 -9.19
CA SER A 207 -9.67 -12.32 -9.02
C SER A 207 -9.32 -12.70 -7.57
N SER A 208 -9.88 -11.98 -6.60
CA SER A 208 -9.70 -12.24 -5.16
C SER A 208 -10.29 -13.59 -4.75
N ALA A 209 -11.50 -13.93 -5.26
CA ALA A 209 -12.13 -15.22 -5.02
C ALA A 209 -11.31 -16.40 -5.60
N LYS A 210 -10.75 -16.24 -6.81
CA LYS A 210 -9.86 -17.26 -7.41
C LYS A 210 -8.54 -17.42 -6.65
N SER A 211 -7.96 -16.34 -6.14
CA SER A 211 -6.74 -16.39 -5.31
C SER A 211 -6.98 -17.11 -3.98
N LYS A 212 -8.08 -16.80 -3.27
CA LYS A 212 -8.48 -17.50 -2.03
C LYS A 212 -8.78 -18.99 -2.27
N ALA A 213 -9.44 -19.34 -3.39
CA ALA A 213 -9.72 -20.73 -3.73
C ALA A 213 -8.45 -21.56 -4.00
N LYS A 214 -7.42 -20.93 -4.59
CA LYS A 214 -6.13 -21.58 -4.90
C LYS A 214 -5.24 -21.77 -3.67
N SER A 215 -5.41 -20.96 -2.63
CA SER A 215 -4.73 -21.13 -1.33
C SER A 215 -5.44 -22.08 -0.36
N ALA A 216 -6.69 -22.46 -0.66
CA ALA A 216 -7.51 -23.33 0.20
C ALA A 216 -7.51 -24.81 -0.24
N THR A 217 -6.71 -25.18 -1.26
CA THR A 217 -6.55 -26.57 -1.68
C THR A 217 -5.53 -27.23 -0.73
N PRO A 218 -5.90 -28.28 0.05
CA PRO A 218 -4.93 -28.99 0.86
C PRO A 218 -3.93 -29.66 -0.07
N VAL A 219 -2.64 -29.47 0.20
CA VAL A 219 -1.59 -30.31 -0.38
C VAL A 219 -1.78 -31.69 0.25
N GLY A 220 -2.29 -32.64 -0.55
CA GLY A 220 -2.34 -34.05 -0.22
C GLY A 220 -1.00 -34.73 -0.49
#